data_AF-A0A7C1IPD7-F1
#
_entry.id   AF-A0A7C1IPD7-F1
#
_cell.length_a   1.000
_cell.length_b   1.000
_cell.length_c   1.000
_cell.angle_alpha   90.00
_cell.angle_beta   90.00
_cell.angle_gamma   90.00
#
_symmetry.space_group_name_H-M   'P 1'
#
loop_
_entity.id
_entity.type
_entity.pdbx_description
1 polymer ?
#
loop_
_entity_poly.entity_id
_entity_poly.type
_entity_poly.pdbx_seq_one_letter_code
_entity_poly.pdbx_strand_id
1 'polypeptide(L)'
;MTSHAQDIDTSEGFHTFTGCDTPIVEVCDLVHQRGDHTLVDGVSFSVARGEYIALMGPNGSGKTTLARHLNAMLHPTSGVVCVLGKTTTDPSNTDAIRREVGLVFQDPDDQMVAVTVEDEIAFGLENRAVPRNEMLRRVDETIARFELEHVRDRATTSLSGGEQQRVAIAAGERCG
;
A
#
# COMPACT_ATOMS: atom_id res chain seq x y z
N MET A 1 -13.33 0.53 33.85
CA MET A 1 -12.31 -0.25 34.57
C MET A 1 -11.28 -0.69 33.55
N THR A 2 -10.05 -0.14 33.67
CA THR A 2 -8.76 -0.52 33.02
C THR A 2 -8.79 -0.73 31.49
N SER A 3 -8.48 0.26 30.63
CA SER A 3 -7.16 0.87 30.37
C SER A 3 -6.01 -0.14 30.41
N HIS A 4 -5.58 -0.60 29.24
CA HIS A 4 -4.26 -1.19 28.99
C HIS A 4 -3.69 -0.51 27.74
N ALA A 5 -3.21 0.72 27.91
CA ALA A 5 -2.14 1.23 27.06
C ALA A 5 -0.86 0.58 27.60
N GLN A 6 -0.21 -0.26 26.79
CA GLN A 6 1.13 -0.74 27.11
C GLN A 6 2.10 0.30 26.58
N ASP A 7 2.81 0.95 27.50
CA ASP A 7 3.94 1.82 27.21
C ASP A 7 5.01 1.02 26.45
N ILE A 8 5.43 1.53 25.29
CA ILE A 8 6.58 1.00 24.54
C ILE A 8 7.81 1.76 25.05
N ASP A 9 8.65 1.06 25.81
CA ASP A 9 9.96 1.54 26.24
C ASP A 9 10.89 1.59 25.03
N THR A 10 11.38 2.79 24.68
CA THR A 10 12.21 3.07 23.50
C THR A 10 13.71 2.88 23.76
N SER A 11 14.11 2.19 24.83
CA SER A 11 15.52 2.10 25.25
C SER A 11 16.24 0.75 25.04
N GLU A 12 15.61 -0.28 24.46
CA GLU A 12 16.29 -1.56 24.19
C GLU A 12 16.18 -2.01 22.73
N GLY A 13 17.27 -2.59 22.21
CA GLY A 13 17.48 -2.91 20.80
C GLY A 13 16.42 -3.80 20.14
N PHE A 14 16.38 -3.73 18.81
CA PHE A 14 15.47 -4.50 17.95
C PHE A 14 15.39 -5.99 18.35
N HIS A 15 14.29 -6.37 19.00
CA HIS A 15 13.97 -7.77 19.26
C HIS A 15 13.34 -8.37 18.00
N THR A 16 13.99 -9.38 17.43
CA THR A 16 13.39 -10.20 16.37
C THR A 16 12.31 -11.11 17.00
N PHE A 17 11.04 -10.71 16.90
CA PHE A 17 9.92 -11.53 17.35
C PHE A 17 9.64 -12.63 16.33
N THR A 18 9.87 -13.89 16.74
CA THR A 18 9.61 -15.09 15.93
C THR A 18 8.32 -15.74 16.42
N GLY A 19 7.17 -15.32 15.89
CA GLY A 19 5.86 -15.88 16.24
C GLY A 19 4.76 -15.46 15.26
N CYS A 20 3.62 -16.16 15.28
CA CYS A 20 2.42 -15.84 14.49
C CYS A 20 1.84 -14.44 14.84
N ASP A 21 2.27 -13.85 15.95
CA ASP A 21 1.86 -12.55 16.50
C ASP A 21 2.76 -11.37 16.10
N THR A 22 3.75 -11.55 15.22
CA THR A 22 4.58 -10.42 14.78
C THR A 22 3.76 -9.50 13.86
N PRO A 23 3.60 -8.20 14.21
CA PRO A 23 2.84 -7.28 13.38
C PRO A 23 3.47 -7.14 12.00
N ILE A 24 2.63 -7.07 10.96
CA ILE A 24 3.08 -6.86 9.58
C ILE A 24 3.37 -5.39 9.30
N VAL A 25 2.80 -4.48 10.08
CA VAL A 25 3.09 -3.05 10.06
C VAL A 25 3.24 -2.58 11.51
N GLU A 26 4.26 -1.78 11.75
CA GLU A 26 4.51 -1.13 13.03
C GLU A 26 4.90 0.32 12.79
N VAL A 27 4.22 1.23 13.48
CA VAL A 27 4.41 2.67 13.38
C VAL A 27 4.64 3.18 14.81
N CYS A 28 5.75 3.86 15.03
CA CYS A 28 6.12 4.41 16.34
C CYS A 28 6.45 5.89 16.20
N ASP A 29 5.67 6.73 16.89
CA ASP A 29 5.79 8.18 17.01
C ASP A 29 6.03 8.88 15.66
N LEU A 30 5.29 8.43 14.64
CA LEU A 30 5.44 8.94 13.28
C LEU A 30 5.04 10.41 13.24
N VAL A 31 6.00 11.24 12.83
CA VAL A 31 5.80 12.64 12.50
C VAL A 31 6.19 12.87 11.05
N HIS A 32 5.36 13.61 10.32
CA HIS A 32 5.69 14.08 8.98
C HIS A 32 5.34 15.55 8.82
N GLN A 33 6.34 16.34 8.46
CA GLN A 33 6.25 17.77 8.22
C GLN A 33 6.57 18.11 6.77
N ARG A 34 5.86 19.10 6.23
CA ARG A 34 6.14 19.69 4.92
C ARG A 34 6.19 21.21 5.05
N GLY A 35 7.41 21.75 5.05
CA GLY A 35 7.62 23.14 5.46
C GLY A 35 7.18 23.33 6.91
N ASP A 36 6.40 24.38 7.18
CA ASP A 36 5.91 24.71 8.53
C ASP A 36 4.63 23.95 8.92
N HIS A 37 4.17 23.00 8.10
CA HIS A 37 2.94 22.25 8.34
C HIS A 37 3.22 20.82 8.79
N THR A 38 2.75 20.45 9.99
CA THR A 38 2.69 19.07 10.46
C THR A 38 1.47 18.37 9.87
N LEU A 39 1.69 17.30 9.10
CA LEU A 39 0.64 16.51 8.44
C LEU A 39 0.31 15.23 9.20
N VAL A 40 1.28 14.68 9.93
CA VAL A 40 1.14 13.54 10.85
C VAL A 40 1.92 13.89 12.10
N ASP A 41 1.34 13.69 13.28
CA ASP A 41 1.88 14.16 14.55
C ASP A 41 1.84 13.04 15.61
N GLY A 42 2.99 12.40 15.84
CA GLY A 42 3.18 11.41 16.92
C GLY A 42 2.26 10.19 16.84
N VAL A 43 1.99 9.67 15.64
CA VAL A 43 1.09 8.53 15.47
C VAL A 43 1.81 7.21 15.75
N SER A 44 1.21 6.37 16.60
CA SER A 44 1.73 5.04 16.95
C SER A 44 0.63 3.98 16.85
N PHE A 45 0.88 2.90 16.11
CA PHE A 45 0.00 1.73 16.02
C PHE A 45 0.72 0.53 15.39
N SER A 46 0.14 -0.66 15.55
CA SER A 46 0.57 -1.87 14.86
C SER A 46 -0.60 -2.54 14.15
N VAL A 47 -0.29 -3.35 13.13
CA VAL A 47 -1.27 -4.10 12.35
C VAL A 47 -0.84 -5.56 12.30
N ALA A 48 -1.71 -6.45 12.76
CA ALA A 48 -1.48 -7.88 12.68
C ALA A 48 -1.77 -8.45 11.28
N ARG A 49 -1.22 -9.63 10.97
CA ARG A 49 -1.52 -10.31 9.71
C ARG A 49 -3.01 -10.66 9.65
N GLY A 50 -3.66 -10.27 8.55
CA GLY A 50 -5.09 -10.55 8.32
C GLY A 50 -6.03 -9.59 9.03
N GLU A 51 -5.50 -8.58 9.72
CA GLU A 51 -6.31 -7.54 10.35
C GLU A 51 -6.84 -6.54 9.30
N TYR A 52 -8.10 -6.12 9.49
CA TYR A 52 -8.74 -5.07 8.70
C TYR A 52 -8.90 -3.83 9.55
N ILE A 53 -8.26 -2.73 9.12
CA ILE A 53 -8.28 -1.46 9.85
C ILE A 53 -8.91 -0.38 8.98
N ALA A 54 -9.78 0.43 9.61
CA ALA A 54 -10.35 1.63 9.02
C ALA A 54 -9.69 2.86 9.62
N LEU A 55 -8.99 3.65 8.79
CA LEU A 55 -8.44 4.94 9.18
C LEU A 55 -9.47 6.04 8.91
N MET A 56 -10.02 6.63 9.98
CA MET A 56 -11.07 7.65 9.90
C MET A 56 -10.60 9.00 10.41
N GLY A 57 -11.17 10.07 9.85
CA GLY A 57 -10.89 11.45 10.27
C GLY A 57 -11.29 12.48 9.21
N PRO A 58 -11.33 13.78 9.55
CA PRO A 58 -11.69 14.85 8.61
C PRO A 58 -10.78 14.92 7.38
N ASN A 59 -11.26 15.52 6.29
CA ASN A 59 -10.39 15.82 5.14
C ASN A 59 -9.20 16.68 5.59
N GLY A 60 -8.00 16.36 5.09
CA GLY A 60 -6.76 17.04 5.50
C GLY A 60 -6.12 16.53 6.79
N SER A 61 -6.71 15.55 7.51
CA SER A 61 -6.16 15.01 8.77
C SER A 61 -4.92 14.12 8.61
N GLY A 62 -4.25 14.12 7.45
CA GLY A 62 -3.04 13.32 7.24
C GLY A 62 -3.23 11.85 6.83
N LYS A 63 -4.48 11.38 6.60
CA LYS A 63 -4.74 9.96 6.28
C LYS A 63 -3.98 9.45 5.06
N THR A 64 -4.04 10.20 3.95
CA THR A 64 -3.31 9.87 2.72
C THR A 64 -1.80 9.94 2.94
N THR A 65 -1.34 10.88 3.75
CA THR A 65 0.08 10.99 4.14
C THR A 65 0.50 9.74 4.92
N LEU A 66 -0.29 9.29 5.89
CA LEU A 66 -0.02 8.08 6.65
C LEU A 66 0.03 6.84 5.74
N ALA A 67 -0.97 6.65 4.86
CA ALA A 67 -0.99 5.53 3.92
C ALA A 67 0.25 5.49 3.01
N ARG A 68 0.76 6.66 2.58
CA ARG A 68 1.98 6.77 1.79
C ARG A 68 3.25 6.40 2.56
N HIS A 69 3.30 6.59 3.88
CA HIS A 69 4.41 6.10 4.69
C HIS A 69 4.43 4.57 4.76
N LEU A 70 3.25 3.93 4.81
CA LEU A 70 3.15 2.47 4.85
C LEU A 70 3.65 1.79 3.56
N ASN A 71 3.67 2.50 2.43
CA ASN A 71 4.23 2.00 1.16
C ASN A 71 5.62 2.60 0.85
N ALA A 72 6.32 3.15 1.86
CA ALA A 72 7.62 3.79 1.68
C ALA A 72 7.66 4.83 0.53
N MET A 73 6.54 5.52 0.26
CA MET A 73 6.49 6.64 -0.70
C MET A 73 6.94 7.95 -0.06
N LEU A 74 6.81 8.04 1.26
CA LEU A 74 7.29 9.15 2.07
C LEU A 74 8.18 8.61 3.18
N HIS A 75 9.15 9.41 3.58
CA HIS A 75 9.95 9.15 4.77
C HIS A 75 9.46 10.02 5.94
N PRO A 76 9.45 9.47 7.16
CA PRO A 76 9.16 10.23 8.36
C PRO A 76 10.13 11.41 8.52
N THR A 77 9.62 12.51 9.09
CA THR A 77 10.49 13.56 9.65
C THR A 77 11.10 13.08 10.97
N SER A 78 10.32 12.38 11.79
CA SER A 78 10.78 11.63 12.96
C SER A 78 9.87 10.43 13.23
N GLY A 79 10.32 9.53 14.11
CA GLY A 79 9.65 8.26 14.36
C GLY A 79 10.09 7.17 13.38
N VAL A 80 9.43 6.02 13.47
CA VAL A 80 9.79 4.80 12.74
C VAL A 80 8.54 4.18 12.11
N VAL A 81 8.69 3.70 10.87
CA VAL A 81 7.69 2.88 10.20
C VAL A 81 8.38 1.62 9.70
N CYS A 82 7.87 0.47 10.13
CA CYS A 82 8.35 -0.85 9.78
C CYS A 82 7.24 -1.64 9.08
N VAL A 83 7.57 -2.30 7.98
CA VAL A 83 6.66 -3.14 7.21
C VAL A 83 7.33 -4.49 6.95
N LEU A 84 6.70 -5.57 7.40
CA LEU A 84 7.23 -6.94 7.31
C LEU A 84 8.69 -7.01 7.83
N GLY A 85 8.92 -6.38 8.97
CA GLY A 85 10.23 -6.29 9.63
C GLY A 85 11.26 -5.39 8.94
N LYS A 86 10.87 -4.61 7.92
CA LYS A 86 11.75 -3.71 7.17
C LYS A 86 11.41 -2.25 7.43
N THR A 87 12.39 -1.44 7.82
CA THR A 87 12.20 -0.01 8.03
C THR A 87 12.06 0.73 6.70
N THR A 88 11.09 1.64 6.60
CA THR A 88 10.82 2.42 5.37
C THR A 88 11.86 3.52 5.10
N THR A 89 12.69 3.88 6.08
CA THR A 89 13.77 4.87 5.94
C THR A 89 15.04 4.30 5.33
N ASP A 90 15.20 2.97 5.30
CA ASP A 90 16.33 2.31 4.65
C ASP A 90 16.05 2.16 3.14
N PRO A 91 16.81 2.84 2.27
CA PRO A 91 16.58 2.79 0.83
C PRO A 91 16.64 1.38 0.25
N SER A 92 17.45 0.49 0.83
CA SER A 92 17.62 -0.89 0.35
C SER A 92 16.35 -1.74 0.52
N ASN A 93 15.44 -1.34 1.41
CA ASN A 93 14.18 -2.02 1.66
C ASN A 93 13.03 -1.52 0.77
N THR A 94 13.18 -0.37 0.11
CA THR A 94 12.08 0.33 -0.59
C THR A 94 11.40 -0.56 -1.61
N ASP A 95 12.17 -1.21 -2.48
CA ASP A 95 11.62 -2.08 -3.53
C ASP A 95 10.95 -3.32 -2.95
N ALA A 96 11.52 -3.89 -1.88
CA ALA A 96 10.94 -5.03 -1.20
C ALA A 96 9.59 -4.66 -0.54
N ILE A 97 9.50 -3.50 0.10
CA ILE A 97 8.28 -3.01 0.73
C ILE A 97 7.21 -2.73 -0.33
N ARG A 98 7.53 -2.00 -1.39
CA ARG A 98 6.58 -1.64 -2.46
C ARG A 98 6.05 -2.84 -3.24
N ARG A 99 6.82 -3.92 -3.27
CA ARG A 99 6.36 -5.19 -3.84
C ARG A 99 5.31 -5.87 -2.98
N GLU A 100 5.36 -5.70 -1.65
CA GLU A 100 4.45 -6.34 -0.70
C GLU A 100 3.22 -5.47 -0.37
N VAL A 101 3.37 -4.14 -0.41
CA VAL A 101 2.30 -3.19 -0.09
C VAL A 101 1.71 -2.60 -1.36
N GLY A 102 0.48 -2.99 -1.68
CA GLY A 102 -0.34 -2.30 -2.68
C GLY A 102 -0.94 -1.02 -2.10
N LEU A 103 -1.01 0.05 -2.90
CA LEU A 103 -1.73 1.27 -2.55
C LEU A 103 -2.67 1.62 -3.69
N VAL A 104 -3.96 1.74 -3.40
CA VAL A 104 -4.99 2.19 -4.34
C VAL A 104 -5.28 3.65 -4.05
N PHE A 105 -5.20 4.50 -5.07
CA PHE A 105 -5.30 5.95 -4.90
C PHE A 105 -6.76 6.38 -4.76
N GLN A 106 -6.97 7.58 -4.21
CA GLN A 106 -8.31 8.15 -4.03
C GLN A 106 -8.97 8.50 -5.37
N ASP A 107 -8.17 9.02 -6.29
CA ASP A 107 -8.57 9.28 -7.67
C ASP A 107 -8.02 8.15 -8.56
N PRO A 108 -8.88 7.35 -9.21
CA PRO A 108 -8.44 6.32 -10.14
C PRO A 108 -7.67 6.88 -11.33
N ASP A 109 -7.97 8.10 -11.79
CA ASP A 109 -7.30 8.73 -12.94
C ASP A 109 -5.82 8.98 -12.64
N ASP A 110 -5.47 9.26 -11.38
CA ASP A 110 -4.08 9.46 -10.93
C ASP A 110 -3.25 8.16 -10.95
N GLN A 111 -3.89 6.99 -11.10
CA GLN A 111 -3.24 5.69 -11.06
C GLN A 111 -3.12 5.01 -12.44
N MET A 112 -3.96 5.38 -13.42
CA MET A 112 -3.92 4.77 -14.76
C MET A 112 -2.69 5.24 -15.54
N VAL A 113 -1.94 4.30 -16.14
CA VAL A 113 -0.73 4.59 -16.92
C VAL A 113 -0.87 4.14 -18.37
N ALA A 114 -1.55 3.01 -18.59
CA ALA A 114 -1.66 2.36 -19.87
C ALA A 114 -2.91 2.81 -20.66
N VAL A 115 -2.88 2.50 -21.95
CA VAL A 115 -3.93 2.88 -22.88
C VAL A 115 -5.18 2.04 -22.67
N THR A 116 -5.04 0.71 -22.55
CA THR A 116 -6.15 -0.23 -22.42
C THR A 116 -6.20 -0.89 -21.04
N VAL A 117 -7.36 -1.48 -20.69
CA VAL A 117 -7.51 -2.23 -19.43
C VAL A 117 -6.56 -3.42 -19.38
N GLU A 118 -6.42 -4.15 -20.49
CA GLU A 118 -5.49 -5.27 -20.58
C GLU A 118 -4.04 -4.82 -20.34
N ASP A 119 -3.62 -3.74 -21.01
CA ASP A 119 -2.26 -3.21 -20.86
C ASP A 119 -2.01 -2.69 -19.43
N GLU A 120 -3.02 -2.10 -18.79
CA GLU A 120 -2.91 -1.59 -17.41
C GLU A 120 -2.65 -2.73 -16.42
N ILE A 121 -3.37 -3.85 -16.56
CA ILE A 121 -3.16 -5.03 -15.73
C ILE A 121 -1.80 -5.67 -16.04
N ALA A 122 -1.44 -5.76 -17.33
CA ALA A 122 -0.15 -6.30 -17.75
C ALA A 122 1.04 -5.48 -17.23
N PHE A 123 0.91 -4.14 -17.18
CA PHE A 123 1.96 -3.22 -16.73
C PHE A 123 2.45 -3.54 -15.31
N GLY A 124 1.53 -3.89 -14.39
CA GLY A 124 1.88 -4.32 -13.04
C GLY A 124 2.72 -5.60 -13.03
N LEU A 125 2.47 -6.53 -13.94
CA LEU A 125 3.20 -7.79 -14.06
C LEU A 125 4.56 -7.60 -14.74
N GLU A 126 4.65 -6.70 -15.72
CA GLU A 126 5.91 -6.30 -16.38
C GLU A 126 6.89 -5.70 -15.38
N ASN A 127 6.43 -4.78 -14.53
CA ASN A 127 7.25 -4.17 -13.47
C ASN A 127 7.80 -5.19 -12.47
N ARG A 128 7.19 -6.38 -12.39
CA ARG A 128 7.62 -7.50 -11.55
C ARG A 128 8.44 -8.55 -12.31
N ALA A 129 8.75 -8.29 -13.59
CA ALA A 129 9.47 -9.17 -14.48
C ALA A 129 8.82 -10.57 -14.63
N VAL A 130 7.49 -10.63 -14.64
CA VAL A 130 6.76 -11.89 -14.89
C VAL A 130 7.00 -12.33 -16.35
N PRO A 131 7.34 -13.62 -16.60
CA PRO A 131 7.52 -14.11 -17.97
C PRO A 131 6.26 -13.92 -18.82
N ARG A 132 6.43 -13.54 -20.09
CA ARG A 132 5.30 -13.21 -20.99
C ARG A 132 4.22 -14.29 -21.07
N ASN A 133 4.62 -15.54 -21.17
CA ASN A 133 3.71 -16.69 -21.23
C ASN A 133 2.87 -16.85 -19.95
N GLU A 134 3.43 -16.52 -18.80
CA GLU A 134 2.71 -16.51 -17.53
C GLU A 134 1.86 -15.24 -17.36
N MET A 135 2.33 -14.11 -17.89
CA MET A 135 1.64 -12.83 -17.86
C MET A 135 0.29 -12.91 -18.57
N LEU A 136 0.25 -13.48 -19.78
CA LEU A 136 -1.00 -13.64 -20.54
C LEU A 136 -2.06 -14.40 -19.72
N ARG A 137 -1.67 -15.52 -19.11
CA ARG A 137 -2.55 -16.32 -18.26
C ARG A 137 -3.03 -15.51 -17.05
N ARG A 138 -2.13 -14.80 -16.35
CA ARG A 138 -2.49 -14.00 -15.18
C ARG A 138 -3.40 -12.83 -15.53
N VAL A 139 -3.16 -12.15 -16.65
CA VAL A 139 -4.02 -11.08 -17.15
C VAL A 139 -5.43 -11.59 -17.39
N ASP A 140 -5.58 -12.72 -18.10
CA ASP A 140 -6.89 -13.33 -18.32
C ASP A 140 -7.60 -13.69 -17.00
N GLU A 141 -6.87 -14.26 -16.04
CA GLU A 141 -7.40 -14.60 -14.71
C GLU A 141 -7.80 -13.37 -13.90
N THR A 142 -7.00 -12.30 -13.93
CA THR A 142 -7.31 -11.04 -13.27
C THR A 142 -8.54 -10.40 -13.90
N ILE A 143 -8.62 -10.32 -15.23
CA ILE A 143 -9.77 -9.75 -15.93
C ILE A 143 -11.05 -10.50 -15.52
N ALA A 144 -11.01 -11.83 -15.51
CA ALA A 144 -12.18 -12.63 -15.14
C ALA A 144 -12.57 -12.47 -13.67
N ARG A 145 -11.60 -12.46 -12.75
CA ARG A 145 -11.84 -12.32 -11.32
C ARG A 145 -12.45 -10.97 -10.94
N PHE A 146 -12.11 -9.92 -11.68
CA PHE A 146 -12.61 -8.56 -11.45
C PHE A 146 -13.79 -8.18 -12.36
N GLU A 147 -14.30 -9.12 -13.15
CA GLU A 147 -15.43 -8.95 -14.08
C GLU A 147 -15.19 -7.78 -15.06
N LEU A 148 -14.04 -7.80 -15.73
CA LEU A 148 -13.58 -6.74 -16.64
C LEU A 148 -13.61 -7.15 -18.12
N GLU A 149 -14.15 -8.33 -18.46
CA GLU A 149 -14.15 -8.85 -19.83
C GLU A 149 -14.81 -7.91 -20.83
N HIS A 150 -15.89 -7.23 -20.42
CA HIS A 150 -16.65 -6.31 -21.27
C HIS A 150 -15.91 -5.00 -21.58
N VAL A 151 -14.83 -4.71 -20.84
CA VAL A 151 -14.02 -3.50 -20.99
C VAL A 151 -12.54 -3.78 -21.31
N ARG A 152 -12.15 -5.05 -21.50
CA ARG A 152 -10.77 -5.49 -21.74
C ARG A 152 -9.99 -4.61 -22.71
N ASP A 153 -10.56 -4.38 -23.89
CA ASP A 153 -9.90 -3.65 -24.98
C ASP A 153 -10.20 -2.14 -24.95
N ARG A 154 -10.98 -1.67 -23.96
CA ARG A 154 -11.41 -0.27 -23.90
C ARG A 154 -10.28 0.60 -23.35
N ALA A 155 -10.27 1.86 -23.80
CA ALA A 155 -9.38 2.86 -23.26
C ALA A 155 -9.70 3.13 -21.78
N THR A 156 -8.68 3.18 -20.92
CA THR A 156 -8.79 3.44 -19.47
C THR A 156 -9.50 4.77 -19.17
N THR A 157 -9.32 5.77 -20.03
CA THR A 157 -9.98 7.09 -19.98
C THR A 157 -11.46 7.08 -20.38
N SER A 158 -11.96 5.99 -20.95
CA SER A 158 -13.36 5.85 -21.38
C SER A 158 -14.25 5.10 -20.39
N LEU A 159 -13.64 4.64 -19.29
CA LEU A 159 -14.30 3.87 -18.24
C LEU A 159 -15.10 4.77 -17.30
N SER A 160 -16.13 4.22 -16.67
CA SER A 160 -16.73 4.86 -15.49
C SER A 160 -15.75 4.85 -14.31
N GLY A 161 -15.89 5.78 -13.37
CA GLY A 161 -15.01 5.81 -12.18
C GLY A 161 -15.00 4.51 -11.36
N GLY A 162 -16.14 3.81 -11.29
CA GLY A 162 -16.22 2.49 -10.65
C GLY A 162 -15.48 1.38 -11.42
N GLU A 163 -15.48 1.44 -12.75
CA GLU A 163 -14.67 0.54 -13.58
C GLU A 163 -13.18 0.86 -13.43
N GLN A 164 -12.79 2.14 -13.49
CA GLN A 164 -11.40 2.55 -13.25
C GLN A 164 -10.91 2.09 -11.88
N GLN A 165 -11.72 2.20 -10.84
CA GLN A 165 -11.34 1.75 -9.50
C GLN A 165 -11.18 0.22 -9.43
N ARG A 166 -12.03 -0.55 -10.12
CA ARG A 166 -11.82 -2.01 -10.24
C ARG A 166 -10.53 -2.34 -10.97
N VAL A 167 -10.24 -1.65 -12.07
CA VAL A 167 -8.98 -1.80 -12.82
C VAL A 167 -7.78 -1.44 -11.93
N ALA A 168 -7.85 -0.35 -11.16
CA ALA A 168 -6.80 0.07 -10.24
C ALA A 168 -6.51 -1.00 -9.17
N ILE A 169 -7.55 -1.64 -8.62
CA ILE A 169 -7.39 -2.74 -7.66
C ILE A 169 -6.82 -3.98 -8.36
N ALA A 170 -7.33 -4.30 -9.56
CA ALA A 170 -6.90 -5.45 -10.37
C ALA A 170 -5.41 -5.36 -10.74
N ALA A 171 -4.96 -4.22 -11.24
CA ALA A 171 -3.56 -3.98 -11.62
C ALA A 171 -2.59 -3.98 -10.41
N GLY A 172 -3.10 -3.59 -9.24
CA GLY A 172 -2.36 -3.66 -7.98
C GLY A 172 -2.27 -5.09 -7.39
N GLU A 173 -3.08 -6.01 -7.88
CA GLU A 173 -3.18 -7.36 -7.35
C GLU A 173 -1.94 -8.19 -7.68
N ARG A 174 -1.51 -9.01 -6.72
CA ARG A 174 -0.57 -10.10 -6.98
C ARG A 174 -1.37 -11.35 -7.30
N CYS A 175 -1.72 -11.55 -8.57
CA CYS A 175 -2.20 -12.87 -9.00
C CYS A 175 -1.10 -13.90 -8.73
N GLY A 176 -1.37 -14.86 -7.84
CA GLY A 176 -0.46 -15.93 -7.40
C GLY A 176 -1.04 -16.74 -6.26
#